data_AF-A0A839ULX2-F1
#
_entry.id   AF-A0A839ULX2-F1
#
_cell.length_a   1.000
_cell.length_b   1.000
_cell.length_c   1.000
_cell.angle_alpha   90.00
_cell.angle_beta   90.00
_cell.angle_gamma   90.00
#
_symmetry.space_group_name_H-M   'P 1'
#
loop_
_entity.id
_entity.type
_entity.pdbx_description
1 polymer ?
#
loop_
_entity_poly.entity_id
_entity_poly.type
_entity_poly.pdbx_seq_one_letter_code
_entity_poly.pdbx_strand_id
1 'polypeptide(L)'
;MSTEHFNSFREFYPYYLAEHANRVCRRMHFMGSTVALMLLVFAIYTLNPWWLLVGVLQGYGFAWVGHFYFEQNKPATFKYPGYSFIGDWVMYKDMLTGKLTF
;
A
#
# COMPACT_ATOMS: atom_id res chain seq x y z
N MET A 1 8.82 -8.82 -22.14
CA MET A 1 8.87 -8.55 -20.68
C MET A 1 8.80 -9.89 -20.00
N SER A 2 9.83 -10.29 -19.25
CA SER A 2 9.81 -11.51 -18.46
C SER A 2 8.60 -11.49 -17.53
N THR A 3 7.84 -12.57 -17.49
CA THR A 3 6.92 -12.84 -16.39
C THR A 3 7.78 -13.13 -15.17
N GLU A 4 8.28 -12.07 -14.51
CA GLU A 4 8.97 -12.15 -13.22
C GLU A 4 8.05 -12.88 -12.25
N HIS A 5 8.31 -14.16 -11.99
CA HIS A 5 7.57 -14.98 -11.05
C HIS A 5 8.37 -15.00 -9.75
N PHE A 6 7.87 -14.32 -8.73
CA PHE A 6 8.55 -14.25 -7.43
C PHE A 6 8.25 -15.51 -6.62
N ASN A 7 9.29 -16.20 -6.14
CA ASN A 7 9.11 -17.42 -5.34
C ASN A 7 9.01 -17.13 -3.85
N SER A 8 9.29 -15.89 -3.44
CA SER A 8 9.14 -15.44 -2.06
C SER A 8 8.85 -13.94 -1.98
N PHE A 9 8.26 -13.51 -0.86
CA PHE A 9 8.08 -12.09 -0.58
C PHE A 9 9.41 -11.33 -0.53
N ARG A 10 10.49 -11.98 -0.10
CA ARG A 10 11.83 -11.36 -0.06
C ARG A 10 12.34 -10.97 -1.45
N GLU A 11 12.03 -11.78 -2.46
CA GLU A 11 12.35 -11.47 -3.87
C GLU A 11 11.41 -10.39 -4.43
N PHE A 12 10.14 -10.42 -4.02
CA PHE A 12 9.13 -9.44 -4.46
C PHE A 12 9.36 -8.04 -3.89
N TYR A 13 9.79 -7.92 -2.64
CA TYR A 13 9.80 -6.63 -1.94
C TYR A 13 10.69 -5.55 -2.59
N PRO A 14 11.90 -5.86 -3.09
CA PRO A 14 12.68 -4.90 -3.87
C PRO A 14 11.98 -4.42 -5.15
N TYR A 15 11.31 -5.33 -5.87
CA TYR A 15 10.48 -4.97 -7.02
C TYR A 15 9.32 -4.05 -6.61
N TYR A 16 8.63 -4.40 -5.53
CA TYR A 16 7.56 -3.58 -4.98
C TYR A 16 8.05 -2.16 -4.63
N LEU A 17 9.20 -2.01 -3.97
CA LEU A 17 9.75 -0.68 -3.66
C LEU A 17 10.16 0.10 -4.91
N ALA A 18 10.61 -0.58 -5.98
CA ALA A 18 10.90 0.05 -7.25
C ALA A 18 9.61 0.62 -7.92
N GLU A 19 8.47 -0.05 -7.75
CA GLU A 19 7.15 0.44 -8.16
C GLU A 19 6.61 1.58 -7.28
N HIS A 20 7.37 2.01 -6.26
CA HIS A 20 7.08 3.15 -5.40
C HIS A 20 8.33 4.02 -5.19
N ALA A 21 9.11 4.25 -6.26
CA ALA A 21 10.32 5.05 -6.20
C ALA A 21 10.02 6.52 -5.84
N ASN A 22 8.86 7.03 -6.26
CA ASN A 22 8.42 8.39 -5.97
C ASN A 22 8.02 8.55 -4.48
N ARG A 23 8.60 9.55 -3.81
CA ARG A 23 8.29 9.87 -2.40
C ARG A 23 6.82 10.20 -2.18
N VAL A 24 6.19 10.93 -3.10
CA VAL A 24 4.78 11.30 -3.00
C VAL A 24 3.89 10.06 -3.14
N CYS A 25 4.25 9.12 -4.02
CA CYS A 25 3.57 7.82 -4.12
C CYS A 25 3.58 7.09 -2.76
N ARG A 26 4.77 6.91 -2.15
CA ARG A 26 4.88 6.29 -0.82
C ARG A 26 4.10 7.03 0.27
N ARG A 27 4.12 8.36 0.26
CA ARG A 27 3.35 9.18 1.21
C ARG A 27 1.85 8.99 1.03
N MET A 28 1.35 8.86 -0.20
CA MET A 28 -0.07 8.58 -0.44
C MET A 28 -0.46 7.22 0.11
N HIS A 29 0.35 6.18 -0.10
CA HIS A 29 0.13 4.88 0.54
C HIS A 29 0.12 5.00 2.07
N PHE A 30 1.10 5.71 2.63
CA PHE A 30 1.20 5.93 4.07
C PHE A 30 -0.06 6.61 4.65
N MET A 31 -0.54 7.68 4.02
CA MET A 31 -1.78 8.36 4.41
C MET A 31 -2.98 7.41 4.28
N GLY A 32 -3.05 6.67 3.16
CA GLY A 32 -4.06 5.66 2.90
C GLY A 32 -4.16 4.63 4.03
N SER A 33 -3.05 3.99 4.38
CA SER A 33 -2.94 3.01 5.47
C SER A 33 -3.26 3.61 6.84
N THR A 34 -2.81 4.84 7.12
CA THR A 34 -3.10 5.51 8.39
C THR A 34 -4.61 5.72 8.58
N VAL A 35 -5.29 6.25 7.56
CA VAL A 35 -6.74 6.45 7.62
C VAL A 35 -7.49 5.12 7.67
N ALA A 36 -7.03 4.08 6.96
CA ALA A 36 -7.61 2.76 7.06
C ALA A 36 -7.51 2.18 8.49
N LEU A 37 -6.39 2.40 9.20
CA LEU A 37 -6.24 2.02 10.60
C LEU A 37 -7.17 2.83 11.52
N MET A 38 -7.30 4.14 11.30
CA MET A 38 -8.25 4.97 12.06
C MET A 38 -9.69 4.49 11.86
N LEU A 39 -10.07 4.15 10.62
CA LEU A 39 -11.39 3.61 10.31
C LEU A 39 -11.62 2.21 10.89
N LEU A 40 -10.59 1.37 10.98
CA LEU A 40 -10.66 0.09 11.68
C LEU A 40 -10.95 0.30 13.18
N VAL A 41 -10.23 1.20 13.84
CA VAL A 41 -10.49 1.55 15.25
C VAL A 41 -11.91 2.09 15.41
N PHE A 42 -12.37 2.93 14.48
CA PHE A 42 -13.72 3.48 14.48
C PHE A 42 -14.81 2.42 14.23
N ALA A 43 -14.55 1.43 13.37
CA ALA A 43 -15.44 0.30 13.13
C ALA A 43 -15.66 -0.52 14.41
N ILE A 44 -14.58 -0.77 15.16
CA ILE A 44 -14.62 -1.49 16.44
C ILE A 44 -15.37 -0.66 17.48
N TYR A 45 -15.07 0.63 17.59
CA TYR A 45 -15.72 1.54 18.53
C TYR A 45 -17.24 1.66 18.29
N THR A 46 -17.66 1.70 17.03
CA THR A 46 -19.09 1.83 16.65
C THR A 46 -19.79 0.48 16.46
N LEU A 47 -19.07 -0.63 16.54
CA LEU A 47 -19.53 -1.99 16.17
C LEU A 47 -20.18 -2.03 14.78
N ASN A 48 -19.76 -1.14 13.88
CA ASN A 48 -20.31 -1.04 12.54
C ASN A 48 -19.25 -1.47 11.50
N PRO A 49 -19.38 -2.68 10.92
CA PRO A 49 -18.39 -3.19 9.97
C PRO A 49 -18.39 -2.43 8.64
N TRP A 50 -19.37 -1.56 8.36
CA TRP A 50 -19.40 -0.74 7.15
C TRP A 50 -18.16 0.16 7.01
N TRP A 51 -17.59 0.60 8.13
CA TRP A 51 -16.36 1.39 8.16
C TRP A 51 -15.14 0.62 7.65
N LEU A 52 -15.14 -0.71 7.69
CA LEU A 52 -14.09 -1.53 7.09
C LEU A 52 -14.10 -1.41 5.57
N LEU A 53 -15.28 -1.44 4.95
CA LEU A 53 -15.43 -1.24 3.51
C LEU A 53 -14.95 0.16 3.11
N VAL A 54 -15.34 1.19 3.88
CA VAL A 54 -14.87 2.56 3.67
C VAL A 54 -13.34 2.61 3.73
N GLY A 55 -12.72 1.97 4.74
CA GLY A 55 -11.27 1.93 4.88
C GLY A 55 -10.56 1.26 3.71
N VAL A 56 -11.11 0.16 3.19
CA VAL A 56 -10.56 -0.50 1.99
C VAL A 56 -10.66 0.43 0.77
N LEU A 57 -11.84 0.98 0.49
CA LEU A 57 -12.06 1.84 -0.68
C LEU A 57 -11.19 3.09 -0.65
N GLN A 58 -11.11 3.75 0.50
CA GLN A 58 -10.29 4.93 0.70
C GLN A 58 -8.79 4.59 0.60
N GLY A 59 -8.33 3.48 1.20
CA GLY A 59 -6.95 3.02 1.09
C GLY A 59 -6.49 2.83 -0.36
N TYR A 60 -7.30 2.13 -1.17
CA TYR A 60 -7.05 1.97 -2.60
C TYR A 60 -7.11 3.29 -3.36
N GLY A 61 -8.02 4.20 -3.01
CA GLY A 61 -8.12 5.53 -3.60
C GLY A 61 -6.81 6.32 -3.48
N PHE A 62 -6.23 6.38 -2.28
CA PHE A 62 -4.94 7.04 -2.06
C PHE A 62 -3.80 6.33 -2.81
N ALA A 63 -3.73 4.99 -2.76
CA ALA A 63 -2.71 4.22 -3.45
C ALA A 63 -2.73 4.48 -4.96
N TRP A 64 -3.91 4.47 -5.57
CA TRP A 64 -4.07 4.73 -7.01
C TRP A 64 -3.71 6.15 -7.41
N VAL A 65 -3.97 7.14 -6.56
CA VAL A 65 -3.47 8.50 -6.80
C VAL A 65 -1.94 8.51 -6.85
N GLY A 66 -1.29 7.82 -5.91
CA GLY A 66 0.16 7.62 -5.91
C GLY A 66 0.67 7.01 -7.22
N HIS A 67 0.13 5.86 -7.59
CA HIS A 67 0.55 5.11 -8.76
C HIS A 67 0.26 5.82 -10.08
N PHE A 68 -0.95 6.32 -10.31
CA PHE A 68 -1.33 6.83 -11.63
C PHE A 68 -0.86 8.26 -11.90
N TYR A 69 -0.75 9.11 -10.87
CA TYR A 69 -0.35 10.50 -11.06
C TYR A 69 1.15 10.73 -10.82
N PHE A 70 1.74 10.08 -9.81
CA PHE A 70 3.12 10.37 -9.41
C PHE A 70 4.13 9.35 -9.90
N GLU A 71 3.79 8.07 -9.86
CA GLU A 71 4.67 6.99 -10.37
C GLU A 71 4.44 6.71 -11.86
N GLN A 72 3.22 6.97 -12.34
CA GLN A 72 2.76 6.68 -13.71
C GLN A 72 2.92 5.20 -14.10
N ASN A 73 2.74 4.29 -13.14
CA ASN A 73 2.77 2.84 -13.36
C ASN A 73 1.42 2.19 -13.05
N LYS A 74 1.34 0.87 -13.32
CA LYS A 74 0.19 0.06 -12.92
C LYS A 74 0.52 -0.65 -11.61
N PRO A 75 -0.33 -0.55 -10.56
CA PRO A 75 -0.11 -1.22 -9.29
C PRO A 75 0.26 -2.70 -9.44
N ALA A 76 1.30 -3.12 -8.71
CA ALA A 76 1.71 -4.52 -8.64
C ALA A 76 0.58 -5.43 -8.12
N THR A 77 -0.38 -4.88 -7.38
CA THR A 77 -1.57 -5.58 -6.85
C THR A 77 -2.36 -6.31 -7.93
N PHE A 78 -2.34 -5.83 -9.19
CA PHE A 78 -3.01 -6.52 -10.30
C PHE A 78 -2.36 -7.85 -10.69
N LYS A 79 -1.08 -8.05 -10.37
CA LYS A 79 -0.34 -9.30 -10.62
C LYS A 79 -0.15 -10.11 -9.35
N TYR A 80 0.18 -9.43 -8.26
CA TYR A 80 0.56 -10.02 -6.97
C TYR A 80 -0.27 -9.42 -5.83
N PRO A 81 -1.58 -9.68 -5.75
CA PRO A 81 -2.46 -8.99 -4.80
C PRO A 81 -2.06 -9.23 -3.35
N GLY A 82 -1.76 -10.49 -2.97
CA GLY A 82 -1.36 -10.83 -1.61
C GLY A 82 -0.01 -10.22 -1.22
N TYR A 83 1.00 -10.32 -2.08
CA TYR A 83 2.31 -9.73 -1.80
C TYR A 83 2.27 -8.20 -1.81
N SER A 84 1.46 -7.57 -2.66
CA SER A 84 1.31 -6.11 -2.68
C SER A 84 0.63 -5.61 -1.41
N PHE A 85 -0.40 -6.31 -0.92
CA PHE A 85 -1.03 -5.99 0.37
C PHE A 85 -0.03 -6.10 1.53
N ILE A 86 0.76 -7.18 1.59
CA ILE A 86 1.83 -7.30 2.59
C ILE A 86 2.88 -6.18 2.40
N GLY A 87 3.21 -5.88 1.14
CA GLY A 87 4.12 -4.81 0.75
C GLY A 87 3.71 -3.45 1.30
N ASP A 88 2.42 -3.09 1.23
CA ASP A 88 1.89 -1.84 1.79
C ASP A 88 2.19 -1.73 3.29
N TRP A 89 1.95 -2.80 4.06
CA TRP A 89 2.21 -2.80 5.50
C TRP A 89 3.71 -2.81 5.85
N VAL A 90 4.53 -3.54 5.08
CA VAL A 90 5.98 -3.55 5.28
C VAL A 90 6.57 -2.19 4.95
N MET A 91 6.15 -1.55 3.85
CA MET A 91 6.53 -0.19 3.48
C MET A 91 6.06 0.83 4.51
N TYR A 92 4.83 0.74 5.00
CA TYR A 92 4.30 1.59 6.06
C TYR A 92 5.19 1.53 7.32
N LYS A 93 5.54 0.32 7.78
CA LYS A 93 6.46 0.09 8.90
C LYS A 93 7.86 0.63 8.62
N ASP A 94 8.39 0.40 7.42
CA ASP A 94 9.74 0.85 7.05
C ASP A 94 9.82 2.39 6.95
N MET A 95 8.73 3.06 6.58
CA MET A 95 8.61 4.52 6.69
C MET A 95 8.51 5.00 8.14
N LEU A 96 7.69 4.35 8.98
CA LEU A 96 7.58 4.68 10.42
C LEU A 96 8.92 4.54 11.16
N THR A 97 9.69 3.51 10.82
CA THR A 97 10.97 3.21 11.46
C THR A 97 12.15 3.97 10.86
N GLY A 98 11.92 4.82 9.86
CA GLY A 98 12.95 5.63 9.20
C GLY A 98 13.87 4.85 8.26
N LYS A 99 13.58 3.57 7.97
CA LYS A 99 14.31 2.78 6.96
C LYS A 99 14.08 3.31 5.55
N LEU A 100 12.88 3.81 5.28
CA LEU A 100 12.55 4.54 4.07
C LEU A 100 12.39 6.01 4.38
N THR A 101 13.00 6.85 3.56
CA THR A 101 12.86 8.31 3.69
C THR A 101 11.47 8.75 3.25
N PHE A 102 10.88 9.63 4.07
CA PHE A 102 9.64 10.34 3.76
C PHE A 102 9.82 11.27 2.56
#